data_AF-A0A7W8V5U2-F1
#
_entry.id   AF-A0A7W8V5U2-F1
#
_cell.length_a   1.000
_cell.length_b   1.000
_cell.length_c   1.000
_cell.angle_alpha   90.00
_cell.angle_beta   90.00
_cell.angle_gamma   90.00
#
_symmetry.space_group_name_H-M   'P 1'
#
loop_
_entity.id
_entity.type
_entity.pdbx_description
1 polymer ?
#
loop_
_entity_poly.entity_id
_entity_poly.type
_entity_poly.pdbx_seq_one_letter_code
_entity_poly.pdbx_strand_id
1 'polypeptide(L)'
;MLGIPDKSVPACSTCHGQHAEGTGGFPRLAGRYADYVEKQILVFWSAGLRPRGEVMKTISDNMSDRDIRAVAAFMEAFPAEAEAAASPAVDR
;
A
#
# COMPACT_ATOMS: atom_id res chain seq x y z
N MET A 1 7.93 5.21 8.47
CA MET A 1 6.55 4.71 8.31
C MET A 1 6.30 3.65 9.37
N LEU A 2 6.01 4.03 10.61
CA LEU A 2 5.56 3.06 11.62
C LEU A 2 4.09 2.75 11.30
N GLY A 3 3.64 1.51 11.47
CA GLY A 3 2.25 1.11 11.20
C GLY A 3 1.23 1.78 12.14
N ILE A 4 0.12 1.11 12.45
CA ILE A 4 -0.81 1.54 13.50
C ILE A 4 -0.67 0.53 14.65
N PRO A 5 0.24 0.76 15.63
CA PRO A 5 0.60 -0.25 16.62
C PRO A 5 -0.59 -0.67 17.49
N ASP A 6 -1.42 0.29 17.87
CA ASP A 6 -2.60 0.07 18.71
C ASP A 6 -3.70 -0.74 18.01
N LYS A 7 -3.60 -0.91 16.69
CA LYS A 7 -4.55 -1.68 15.87
C LYS A 7 -3.90 -2.92 15.24
N SER A 8 -2.70 -3.30 15.66
CA SER A 8 -1.97 -4.43 15.07
C SER A 8 -1.80 -4.33 13.53
N VAL A 9 -1.73 -3.11 13.00
CA VAL A 9 -1.48 -2.86 11.58
C VAL A 9 0.03 -2.65 11.41
N PRO A 10 0.76 -3.56 10.74
CA PRO A 10 2.18 -3.37 10.48
C PRO A 10 2.42 -2.21 9.52
N ALA A 11 3.65 -1.72 9.46
CA ALA A 11 4.04 -0.75 8.45
C ALA A 11 3.79 -1.30 7.04
N CYS A 12 3.20 -0.50 6.14
CA CYS A 12 2.90 -0.90 4.77
C CYS A 12 4.17 -1.36 4.03
N SER A 13 5.29 -0.73 4.35
CA SER A 13 6.60 -1.01 3.76
C SER A 13 7.16 -2.39 4.08
N THR A 14 6.66 -3.06 5.12
CA THR A 14 7.05 -4.43 5.48
C THR A 14 6.80 -5.42 4.34
N CYS A 15 5.76 -5.20 3.55
CA CYS A 15 5.41 -6.06 2.41
C CYS A 15 5.54 -5.33 1.07
N HIS A 16 5.18 -4.04 1.01
CA HIS A 16 5.15 -3.27 -0.23
C HIS A 16 6.49 -2.59 -0.58
N GLY A 17 7.56 -2.86 0.17
CA GLY A 17 8.88 -2.25 -0.05
C GLY A 17 9.05 -0.93 0.71
N GLN A 18 10.31 -0.54 0.96
CA GLN A 18 10.62 0.64 1.79
C GLN A 18 10.11 1.95 1.19
N HIS A 19 9.98 1.97 -0.12
CA HIS A 19 9.52 3.06 -0.94
C HIS A 19 8.15 2.77 -1.59
N ALA A 20 7.41 1.78 -1.07
CA ALA A 20 6.15 1.33 -1.66
C ALA A 20 6.29 0.91 -3.15
N GLU A 21 7.49 0.49 -3.55
CA GLU A 21 7.90 0.09 -4.89
C GLU A 21 7.34 -1.26 -5.32
N GLY A 22 6.88 -2.08 -4.36
CA GLY A 22 6.41 -3.44 -4.56
C GLY A 22 7.55 -4.46 -4.61
N THR A 23 7.28 -5.68 -4.13
CA THR A 23 8.28 -6.78 -4.09
C THR A 23 7.59 -8.14 -4.23
N GLY A 24 8.18 -9.09 -4.98
CA GLY A 24 7.94 -10.54 -4.81
C GLY A 24 6.49 -11.07 -4.71
N GLY A 25 5.47 -10.33 -5.14
CA GLY A 25 4.05 -10.68 -4.98
C GLY A 25 3.17 -9.57 -4.37
N PHE A 26 3.78 -8.54 -3.78
CA PHE A 26 3.11 -7.35 -3.26
C PHE A 26 3.24 -6.19 -4.28
N PRO A 27 2.11 -5.63 -4.75
CA PRO A 27 2.13 -4.62 -5.80
C PRO A 27 2.70 -3.28 -5.32
N ARG A 28 3.21 -2.49 -6.28
CA ARG A 28 3.58 -1.09 -6.08
C ARG A 28 2.38 -0.24 -5.62
N LEU A 29 2.58 0.55 -4.56
CA LEU A 29 1.61 1.55 -4.08
C LEU A 29 2.08 3.00 -4.29
N ALA A 30 3.39 3.24 -4.43
CA ALA A 30 3.93 4.59 -4.62
C ALA A 30 3.30 5.31 -5.82
N GLY A 31 2.78 6.51 -5.59
CA GLY A 31 2.17 7.37 -6.63
C GLY A 31 0.89 6.79 -7.23
N ARG A 32 0.24 5.80 -6.60
CA ARG A 32 -1.07 5.32 -7.05
C ARG A 32 -2.15 6.29 -6.59
N TYR A 33 -3.09 6.60 -7.48
CA TYR A 33 -4.23 7.47 -7.17
C TYR A 33 -4.97 6.99 -5.92
N ALA A 34 -5.30 7.92 -5.02
CA ALA A 34 -5.91 7.59 -3.74
C ALA A 34 -7.23 6.86 -3.93
N ASP A 35 -8.04 7.28 -4.91
CA ASP A 35 -9.34 6.65 -5.19
C ASP A 35 -9.19 5.16 -5.53
N TYR A 36 -8.15 4.81 -6.28
CA TYR A 36 -7.83 3.43 -6.63
C TYR A 36 -7.39 2.66 -5.39
N VAL A 37 -6.43 3.20 -4.62
CA VAL A 37 -5.89 2.55 -3.42
C VAL A 37 -6.99 2.29 -2.39
N GLU A 38 -7.83 3.29 -2.11
CA GLU A 38 -8.98 3.19 -1.22
C GLU A 38 -9.94 2.08 -1.69
N LYS A 39 -10.35 2.09 -2.96
CA LYS A 39 -11.21 1.04 -3.52
C LYS A 39 -10.60 -0.35 -3.37
N GLN A 40 -9.29 -0.51 -3.58
CA GLN A 40 -8.65 -1.82 -3.43
C GLN A 40 -8.71 -2.31 -1.98
N ILE A 41 -8.39 -1.45 -1.02
CA ILE A 41 -8.42 -1.81 0.41
C ILE A 41 -9.86 -2.18 0.83
N LEU A 42 -10.86 -1.43 0.38
CA LEU A 42 -12.27 -1.75 0.64
C LEU A 42 -12.71 -3.09 0.03
N VAL A 43 -12.20 -3.44 -1.15
CA VAL A 43 -12.45 -4.76 -1.78
C VAL A 43 -11.84 -5.89 -0.95
N PHE A 44 -10.62 -5.72 -0.42
CA PHE A 44 -9.99 -6.71 0.46
C PHE A 44 -10.75 -6.84 1.79
N TRP A 45 -11.21 -5.72 2.34
CA TRP A 45 -11.95 -5.68 3.60
C TRP A 45 -13.31 -6.39 3.49
N SER A 46 -14.13 -5.98 2.52
CA SER A 46 -15.55 -6.35 2.45
C SER A 46 -15.83 -7.68 1.74
N ALA A 47 -15.06 -8.00 0.70
CA ALA A 47 -15.55 -8.91 -0.32
C ALA A 47 -14.65 -10.13 -0.54
N GLY A 48 -13.39 -10.11 -0.08
CA GLY A 48 -12.45 -11.22 -0.29
C GLY A 48 -12.23 -11.55 -1.78
N LEU A 49 -12.62 -10.66 -2.70
CA LEU A 49 -12.75 -10.92 -4.15
C LEU A 49 -11.41 -11.01 -4.88
N ARG A 50 -10.29 -11.02 -4.16
CA ARG A 50 -8.96 -10.92 -4.75
C ARG A 50 -8.17 -12.19 -4.49
N PRO A 51 -7.79 -12.91 -5.56
CA PRO A 51 -6.84 -14.01 -5.43
C PRO A 51 -5.58 -13.51 -4.73
N ARG A 52 -5.13 -14.23 -3.68
CA ARG A 52 -3.98 -13.87 -2.85
C ARG A 52 -4.15 -12.59 -2.02
N GLY A 53 -5.40 -12.16 -1.80
CA GLY A 53 -5.75 -10.99 -1.00
C GLY A 53 -5.87 -11.21 0.51
N GLU A 54 -5.79 -12.46 0.98
CA GLU A 54 -6.01 -12.83 2.39
C GLU A 54 -5.10 -12.07 3.35
N VAL A 55 -3.82 -11.92 2.99
CA VAL A 55 -2.86 -11.16 3.79
C VAL A 55 -3.32 -9.72 3.97
N MET A 56 -3.74 -9.05 2.88
CA MET A 56 -4.20 -7.67 2.95
C MET A 56 -5.55 -7.55 3.67
N LYS A 57 -6.41 -8.56 3.59
CA LYS A 57 -7.66 -8.61 4.35
C LYS A 57 -7.41 -8.57 5.84
N THR A 58 -6.48 -9.38 6.36
CA THR A 58 -6.11 -9.38 7.79
C THR A 58 -5.65 -8.00 8.25
N ILE A 59 -4.96 -7.24 7.39
CA ILE A 59 -4.54 -5.87 7.69
C ILE A 59 -5.75 -4.93 7.69
N SER A 60 -6.56 -4.97 6.63
CA SER A 60 -7.70 -4.06 6.46
C SER A 60 -8.80 -4.27 7.49
N ASP A 61 -8.96 -5.49 8.02
CA ASP A 61 -9.94 -5.81 9.06
C ASP A 61 -9.70 -5.00 10.36
N ASN A 62 -8.47 -4.51 10.57
CA ASN A 62 -8.11 -3.67 11.70
C ASN A 62 -8.04 -2.17 11.37
N MET A 63 -8.33 -1.78 10.14
CA MET A 63 -8.33 -0.39 9.70
C MET A 63 -9.74 0.20 9.80
N SER A 64 -9.82 1.48 10.17
CA SER A 64 -11.06 2.26 10.02
C SER A 64 -11.10 2.96 8.65
N ASP A 65 -12.28 3.40 8.20
CA ASP A 65 -12.42 4.21 6.98
C ASP A 65 -11.50 5.44 6.96
N ARG A 66 -11.26 6.02 8.15
CA ARG A 66 -10.32 7.15 8.30
C ARG A 66 -8.89 6.72 8.00
N ASP A 67 -8.47 5.54 8.48
CA ASP A 67 -7.13 5.01 8.24
C ASP A 67 -6.95 4.68 6.75
N ILE A 68 -7.97 4.07 6.12
CA ILE A 68 -7.96 3.72 4.70
C ILE A 68 -7.78 4.97 3.84
N ARG A 69 -8.59 6.01 4.07
CA ARG A 69 -8.48 7.29 3.35
C ARG A 69 -7.14 7.98 3.59
N ALA A 70 -6.63 7.94 4.82
CA ALA A 70 -5.33 8.54 5.14
C ALA A 70 -4.18 7.84 4.40
N VAL A 71 -4.16 6.50 4.37
CA VAL A 71 -3.15 5.74 3.64
C VAL A 71 -3.28 5.96 2.14
N ALA A 72 -4.50 5.97 1.59
CA ALA A 72 -4.72 6.23 0.17
C ALA A 72 -4.16 7.58 -0.27
N ALA A 73 -4.48 8.66 0.46
CA ALA A 73 -3.95 10.00 0.18
C ALA A 73 -2.42 10.05 0.31
N PHE A 74 -1.87 9.35 1.32
CA PHE A 74 -0.43 9.27 1.50
C PHE A 74 0.27 8.54 0.34
N MET A 75 -0.29 7.45 -0.19
CA MET A 75 0.29 6.70 -1.30
C MET A 75 0.31 7.50 -2.60
N GLU A 76 -0.73 8.29 -2.85
CA GLU A 76 -0.78 9.21 -4.00
C GLU A 76 0.27 10.31 -3.89
N ALA A 77 0.46 10.86 -2.68
CA ALA A 77 1.47 11.88 -2.40
C ALA A 77 2.87 11.31 -2.15
N PHE A 78 3.05 9.98 -2.16
CA PHE A 78 4.33 9.36 -1.85
C PHE A 78 5.37 9.79 -2.89
N PRO A 79 6.51 10.35 -2.47
CA PRO A 79 7.34 11.17 -3.35
C PRO A 79 7.79 10.41 -4.59
N ALA A 80 7.53 11.00 -5.75
CA ALA A 80 8.01 10.52 -7.06
C ALA A 80 9.54 10.37 -7.11
N GLU A 81 10.27 11.00 -6.19
CA GLU A 81 11.73 10.89 -6.04
C GLU A 81 12.20 9.50 -5.58
N ALA A 82 11.33 8.72 -4.95
CA ALA A 82 11.64 7.31 -4.65
C ALA A 82 11.72 6.46 -5.94
N GLU A 83 11.09 6.91 -7.03
CA GLU A 83 11.23 6.35 -8.38
C GLU A 83 12.56 6.79 -9.04
N ALA A 84 13.02 8.01 -8.74
CA ALA A 84 14.32 8.52 -9.18
C ALA A 84 15.52 7.87 -8.45
N ALA A 85 15.32 7.37 -7.23
CA ALA A 85 16.35 6.67 -6.46
C ALA A 85 16.44 5.15 -6.74
N ALA A 86 15.45 4.56 -7.42
CA ALA A 86 15.31 3.11 -7.60
C ALA A 86 15.54 2.59 -9.03
N SER A 87 15.74 3.44 -10.03
CA SER A 87 16.18 3.02 -11.38
C SER A 87 17.66 3.34 -11.60
N PRO A 88 18.56 2.36 -11.82
CA PRO A 88 19.72 2.65 -12.63
C PRO A 88 19.21 2.94 -14.04
N ALA A 89 19.63 4.07 -14.60
CA ALA A 89 19.38 4.42 -15.98
C ALA A 89 19.71 3.21 -16.86
N VAL A 90 18.69 2.67 -17.56
CA VAL A 90 18.94 1.70 -18.61
C VAL A 90 19.58 2.48 -19.75
N ASP A 91 20.85 2.20 -20.00
CA ASP A 91 21.61 2.75 -21.12
C ASP A 91 20.95 2.27 -22.43
N ARG A 92 20.76 3.20 -23.38
CA ARG A 92 20.17 2.92 -24.69
C ARG A 92 21.24 2.62 -25.72
#